data_AF-A0A7G5ZHZ5-F1
#
_entry.id   AF-A0A7G5ZHZ5-F1
#
_cell.length_a   1.000
_cell.length_b   1.000
_cell.length_c   1.000
_cell.angle_alpha   90.00
_cell.angle_beta   90.00
_cell.angle_gamma   90.00
#
_symmetry.space_group_name_H-M   'P 1'
#
loop_
_entity.id
_entity.type
_entity.pdbx_description
1 polymer ?
#
loop_
_entity_poly.entity_id
_entity_poly.type
_entity_poly.pdbx_seq_one_letter_code
_entity_poly.pdbx_strand_id
1 'polypeptide(L)'
;MSGGFYRAFEDRYRGSRDVISARLAVYLPFVRPLVHEGAAALDLGCGRGEWLELLTQAGFAAEGVDLDEGMLAACRERGLRVVNGDALEALRARPDGSLAVVSAFHLVEHIPFEQVQALIAEALRVLQPGGLLIMETPNPENLVVGTSSFYDDPSHLRPLTPKLLGFAVEFGGFGRHTILRLQEAEHLRDAAGVGLFDVLAGVSPDYSVVAQKAGAPAHLASIDNAFAATHGLDLHDLAQRYQQGQDALRGELIGVREQQTATGLAVQQQLATVDAQIAHVHASTVGLGEEQALLTAAQAGFGERLLECERSQEQADLRLDGLEENVQRLARATDEPVVKRLRTRVLELEASHQHAVDESARLAQHVAWIEGRLTHAESEAAALRHQLGELLLRRGGIKVRLVRMLGSGRRRLLDAARTSRLRQPAYAPVRRVVQGVLRRPALKRVARRLVTHFPRLHTRLMQLMYAPAAAASAAPADIDPLALQMSPRSLSIYRALRAASKPKD
;
A
#
# COMPACT_ATOMS: atom_id res chain seq x y z
N MET A 1 33.72 26.51 27.85
CA MET A 1 34.31 25.18 27.55
C MET A 1 35.81 25.32 27.42
N SER A 2 36.60 24.31 27.76
CA SER A 2 38.03 24.32 27.39
C SER A 2 38.16 24.19 25.86
N GLY A 3 39.00 25.00 25.20
CA GLY A 3 39.17 24.95 23.73
C GLY A 3 39.48 23.55 23.18
N GLY A 4 40.17 22.70 23.96
CA GLY A 4 40.44 21.31 23.57
C GLY A 4 39.20 20.40 23.45
N PHE A 5 38.13 20.65 24.21
CA PHE A 5 36.88 19.87 24.10
C PHE A 5 36.12 20.25 22.83
N TYR A 6 36.01 21.56 22.55
CA TYR A 6 35.33 22.10 21.38
C TYR A 6 35.99 21.61 20.08
N ARG A 7 37.33 21.69 20.01
CA ARG A 7 38.10 21.15 18.88
C ARG A 7 37.87 19.65 18.65
N ALA A 8 37.93 18.84 19.71
CA ALA A 8 37.70 17.40 19.59
C ALA A 8 36.25 17.07 19.16
N PHE A 9 35.29 17.89 19.57
CA PHE A 9 33.90 17.78 19.15
C PHE A 9 33.73 18.14 17.66
N GLU A 10 34.27 19.27 17.21
CA GLU A 10 34.25 19.66 15.80
C GLU A 10 34.93 18.63 14.90
N ASP A 11 36.13 18.16 15.25
CA ASP A 11 36.87 17.17 14.46
C ASP A 11 36.10 15.84 14.32
N ARG A 12 35.27 15.50 15.32
CA ARG A 12 34.46 14.27 15.34
C ARG A 12 33.17 14.39 14.52
N TYR A 13 32.49 15.52 14.59
CA TYR A 13 31.11 15.66 14.11
C TYR A 13 30.95 16.57 12.89
N ARG A 14 31.86 17.54 12.66
CA ARG A 14 31.77 18.46 11.51
C ARG A 14 32.13 17.75 10.20
N GLY A 15 33.09 16.82 10.24
CA GLY A 15 33.54 16.03 9.11
C GLY A 15 34.99 16.30 8.72
N SER A 16 35.52 15.55 7.74
CA SER A 16 36.89 15.76 7.25
C SER A 16 36.99 17.07 6.46
N ARG A 17 38.20 17.63 6.40
CA ARG A 17 38.48 18.84 5.61
C ARG A 17 38.01 18.72 4.16
N ASP A 18 38.27 17.59 3.50
CA ASP A 18 37.88 17.38 2.10
C ASP A 18 36.35 17.48 1.91
N VAL A 19 35.57 16.94 2.86
CA VAL A 19 34.11 17.03 2.83
C VAL A 19 33.64 18.46 3.03
N ILE A 20 34.27 19.20 3.95
CA ILE A 20 33.93 20.62 4.20
C ILE A 20 34.29 21.49 3.00
N SER A 21 35.49 21.35 2.43
CA SER A 21 35.90 22.05 1.22
C SER A 21 34.97 21.75 0.04
N ALA A 22 34.53 20.50 -0.13
CA ALA A 22 33.55 20.14 -1.17
C ALA A 22 32.18 20.82 -0.96
N ARG A 23 31.73 20.96 0.28
CA ARG A 23 30.47 21.68 0.61
C ARG A 23 30.58 23.17 0.31
N LEU A 24 31.69 23.80 0.69
CA LEU A 24 31.97 25.22 0.47
C LEU A 24 32.16 25.58 -1.01
N ALA A 25 32.41 24.61 -1.89
CA ALA A 25 32.55 24.85 -3.32
C ALA A 25 31.30 25.46 -3.97
N VAL A 26 30.12 25.33 -3.34
CA VAL A 26 28.86 25.96 -3.77
C VAL A 26 28.95 27.49 -3.86
N TYR A 27 29.87 28.12 -3.13
CA TYR A 27 30.06 29.57 -3.13
C TYR A 27 31.01 30.07 -4.22
N LEU A 28 31.78 29.19 -4.85
CA LEU A 28 32.75 29.56 -5.89
C LEU A 28 32.13 30.29 -7.09
N PRO A 29 30.95 29.92 -7.60
CA PRO A 29 30.26 30.68 -8.64
C PRO A 29 29.93 32.13 -8.24
N PHE A 30 29.77 32.41 -6.94
CA PHE A 30 29.51 33.76 -6.44
C PHE A 30 30.78 34.60 -6.35
N VAL A 31 31.87 34.01 -5.85
CA VAL A 31 33.09 34.78 -5.55
C VAL A 31 34.07 34.86 -6.72
N ARG A 32 34.18 33.83 -7.56
CA ARG A 32 35.13 33.83 -8.70
C ARG A 32 34.98 35.04 -9.64
N PRO A 33 33.76 35.50 -9.98
CA PRO A 33 33.60 36.68 -10.84
C PRO A 33 34.09 37.99 -10.21
N LEU A 34 34.38 38.03 -8.91
CA LEU A 34 34.89 39.22 -8.20
C LEU A 34 36.41 39.28 -8.15
N VAL A 35 37.10 38.24 -8.61
CA VAL A 35 38.56 38.16 -8.58
C VAL A 35 39.15 39.15 -9.59
N HIS A 36 40.02 40.02 -9.09
CA HIS A 36 40.82 40.98 -9.83
C HIS A 36 42.12 41.22 -9.06
N GLU A 37 43.06 41.97 -9.65
CA GLU A 37 44.32 42.30 -8.98
C GLU A 37 44.05 43.06 -7.67
N GLY A 38 44.51 42.52 -6.54
CA GLY A 38 44.28 43.10 -5.22
C GLY A 38 42.94 42.77 -4.57
N ALA A 39 42.09 41.93 -5.18
CA ALA A 39 40.83 41.51 -4.58
C ALA A 39 41.06 40.85 -3.21
N ALA A 40 40.63 41.53 -2.14
CA ALA A 40 40.80 41.05 -0.77
C ALA A 40 39.52 40.40 -0.24
N ALA A 41 39.70 39.35 0.57
CA ALA A 41 38.60 38.67 1.24
C ALA A 41 38.90 38.48 2.72
N LEU A 42 37.89 38.61 3.57
CA LEU A 42 37.99 38.40 5.01
C LEU A 42 37.01 37.32 5.46
N ASP A 43 37.52 36.28 6.10
CA ASP A 43 36.72 35.20 6.68
C ASP A 43 36.65 35.33 8.21
N LEU A 44 35.45 35.60 8.72
CA LEU A 44 35.17 35.82 10.14
C LEU A 44 34.80 34.48 10.78
N GLY A 45 35.51 34.08 11.84
CA GLY A 45 35.37 32.75 12.43
C GLY A 45 35.94 31.66 11.51
N CYS A 46 37.15 31.87 10.98
CA CYS A 46 37.70 31.04 9.92
C CYS A 46 38.00 29.59 10.34
N GLY A 47 38.03 29.28 11.64
CA GLY A 47 38.25 27.94 12.17
C GLY A 47 39.49 27.27 11.58
N ARG A 48 39.30 26.10 10.96
CA ARG A 48 40.37 25.31 10.32
C ARG A 48 40.77 25.81 8.92
N GLY A 49 40.19 26.92 8.44
CA GLY A 49 40.62 27.63 7.24
C GLY A 49 40.34 26.92 5.91
N GLU A 50 39.34 26.02 5.85
CA GLU A 50 38.95 25.36 4.59
C GLU A 50 38.42 26.36 3.56
N TRP A 51 37.60 27.33 3.98
CA TRP A 51 37.11 28.39 3.08
C TRP A 51 38.23 29.35 2.68
N LEU A 52 39.07 29.73 3.63
CA LEU A 52 40.23 30.60 3.40
C LEU A 52 41.20 30.04 2.34
N GLU A 53 41.41 28.72 2.35
CA GLU A 53 42.17 28.02 1.33
C GLU A 53 41.50 28.11 -0.05
N LEU A 54 40.18 27.87 -0.13
CA LEU A 54 39.44 27.99 -1.39
C LEU A 54 39.46 29.42 -1.96
N LEU A 55 39.35 30.44 -1.11
CA LEU A 55 39.47 31.85 -1.54
C LEU A 55 40.86 32.16 -2.08
N THR A 56 41.91 31.69 -1.40
CA THR A 56 43.30 31.88 -1.84
C THR A 56 43.55 31.17 -3.18
N GLN A 57 43.05 29.94 -3.34
CA GLN A 57 43.10 29.20 -4.61
C GLN A 57 42.30 29.86 -5.72
N ALA A 58 41.21 30.56 -5.40
CA ALA A 58 40.43 31.33 -6.36
C ALA A 58 41.13 32.63 -6.79
N GLY A 59 42.21 33.04 -6.11
CA GLY A 59 43.01 34.23 -6.45
C GLY A 59 42.78 35.44 -5.54
N PHE A 60 42.07 35.29 -4.42
CA PHE A 60 41.91 36.39 -3.46
C PHE A 60 43.15 36.55 -2.58
N ALA A 61 43.45 37.80 -2.25
CA ALA A 61 44.21 38.13 -1.05
C ALA A 61 43.33 37.88 0.18
N ALA A 62 43.16 36.61 0.55
CA ALA A 62 42.30 36.20 1.65
C ALA A 62 43.01 36.23 3.02
N GLU A 63 42.29 36.62 4.07
CA GLU A 63 42.71 36.60 5.47
C GLU A 63 41.58 36.04 6.35
N GLY A 64 41.91 35.25 7.37
CA GLY A 64 40.95 34.71 8.32
C GLY A 64 41.14 35.27 9.74
N VAL A 65 40.05 35.39 10.48
CA VAL A 65 40.06 35.83 11.89
C VAL A 65 39.33 34.80 12.73
N ASP A 66 39.91 34.42 13.87
CA ASP A 66 39.28 33.52 14.84
C ASP A 66 39.78 33.81 16.26
N LEU A 67 39.00 33.43 17.27
CA LEU A 67 39.39 33.54 18.68
C LEU A 67 40.21 32.32 19.14
N ASP A 68 40.03 31.15 18.50
CA ASP A 68 40.74 29.92 18.87
C ASP A 68 42.13 29.84 18.24
N GLU A 69 43.14 30.21 19.02
CA GLU A 69 44.55 30.14 18.63
C GLU A 69 45.00 28.71 18.23
N GLY A 70 44.36 27.67 18.78
CA GLY A 70 44.63 26.29 18.43
C GLY A 70 44.20 25.93 17.02
N MET A 71 43.10 26.52 16.53
CA MET A 71 42.66 26.40 15.13
C MET A 71 43.59 27.20 14.21
N LEU A 72 43.95 28.42 14.62
CA LEU A 72 44.82 29.29 13.84
C LEU A 72 46.22 28.73 13.63
N ALA A 73 46.78 28.02 14.62
CA ALA A 73 48.08 27.36 14.49
C ALA A 73 48.12 26.42 13.26
N ALA A 74 47.08 25.60 13.08
CA ALA A 74 46.96 24.69 11.93
C ALA A 74 46.82 25.43 10.59
N CYS A 75 46.15 26.58 10.58
CA CYS A 75 46.06 27.45 9.40
C CYS A 75 47.43 28.04 9.02
N ARG A 76 48.20 28.52 10.00
CA ARG A 76 49.55 29.08 9.77
C ARG A 76 50.54 28.02 9.28
N GLU A 77 50.48 26.79 9.82
CA GLU A 77 51.29 25.66 9.33
C GLU A 77 51.05 25.36 7.84
N ARG A 78 49.84 25.65 7.33
CA ARG A 78 49.45 25.51 5.93
C ARG A 78 49.74 26.76 5.08
N GLY A 79 50.36 27.78 5.66
CA GLY A 79 50.68 29.03 4.98
C GLY A 79 49.48 29.97 4.77
N LEU A 80 48.37 29.76 5.48
CA LEU A 80 47.22 30.66 5.42
C LEU A 80 47.45 31.91 6.28
N ARG A 81 46.95 33.05 5.82
CA ARG A 81 47.02 34.33 6.55
C ARG A 81 45.88 34.40 7.55
N VAL A 82 46.20 34.28 8.84
CA VAL A 82 45.21 34.31 9.91
C VAL A 82 45.64 35.17 11.09
N VAL A 83 44.65 35.81 11.72
CA VAL A 83 44.83 36.71 12.86
C VAL A 83 43.99 36.22 14.03
N ASN A 84 44.56 36.20 15.24
CA ASN A 84 43.80 35.97 16.45
C ASN A 84 43.10 37.27 16.85
N GLY A 85 41.77 37.27 16.90
CA GLY A 85 41.02 38.47 17.22
C GLY A 85 39.52 38.30 17.15
N ASP A 86 38.81 39.30 17.65
CA ASP A 86 37.36 39.39 17.52
C ASP A 86 36.96 39.72 16.08
N ALA A 87 35.92 39.04 15.58
CA ALA A 87 35.45 39.20 14.21
C ALA A 87 34.99 40.64 13.90
N LEU A 88 34.28 41.28 14.83
CA LEU A 88 33.72 42.61 14.62
C LEU A 88 34.80 43.69 14.75
N GLU A 89 35.75 43.53 15.68
CA GLU A 89 36.93 44.40 15.76
C GLU A 89 37.78 44.32 14.50
N ALA A 90 38.03 43.12 13.98
CA ALA A 90 38.79 42.93 12.76
C ALA A 90 38.11 43.56 11.54
N LEU A 91 36.77 43.51 11.48
CA LEU A 91 35.98 44.16 10.43
C LEU A 91 36.03 45.69 10.55
N ARG A 92 35.87 46.25 11.76
CA ARG A 92 35.98 47.69 12.04
C ARG A 92 37.35 48.26 11.68
N ALA A 93 38.41 47.47 11.84
CA ALA A 93 39.77 47.86 11.49
C ALA A 93 40.01 47.99 9.97
N ARG A 94 39.09 47.51 9.11
CA ARG A 94 39.24 47.60 7.65
C ARG A 94 38.78 48.94 7.11
N PRO A 95 39.45 49.48 6.07
CA PRO A 95 38.99 50.67 5.36
C PRO A 95 37.67 50.43 4.63
N ASP A 96 36.92 51.52 4.40
CA ASP A 96 35.73 51.52 3.57
C ASP A 96 36.05 51.01 2.16
N GLY A 97 35.18 50.16 1.60
CA GLY A 97 35.31 49.67 0.23
C GLY A 97 36.58 48.84 -0.07
N SER A 98 37.27 48.32 0.95
CA SER A 98 38.54 47.60 0.80
C SER A 98 38.41 46.10 0.51
N LEU A 99 37.24 45.49 0.75
CA LEU A 99 37.03 44.05 0.62
C LEU A 99 36.09 43.71 -0.54
N ALA A 100 36.42 42.65 -1.28
CA ALA A 100 35.53 42.06 -2.28
C ALA A 100 34.53 41.09 -1.66
N VAL A 101 34.96 40.35 -0.63
CA VAL A 101 34.17 39.32 0.05
C VAL A 101 34.38 39.41 1.57
N VAL A 102 33.28 39.34 2.32
CA VAL A 102 33.26 39.07 3.75
C VAL A 102 32.46 37.78 3.94
N SER A 103 33.01 36.80 4.64
CA SER A 103 32.31 35.56 4.97
C SER A 103 32.25 35.32 6.49
N ALA A 104 31.21 34.62 6.93
CA ALA A 104 30.99 34.21 8.30
C ALA A 104 30.28 32.85 8.34
N PHE A 105 31.06 31.78 8.36
CA PHE A 105 30.57 30.40 8.36
C PHE A 105 30.44 29.88 9.79
N HIS A 106 29.24 29.53 10.21
CA HIS A 106 28.94 29.09 11.57
C HIS A 106 29.44 30.04 12.66
N LEU A 107 29.12 31.34 12.50
CA LEU A 107 29.51 32.40 13.43
C LEU A 107 28.30 33.11 14.04
N VAL A 108 27.30 33.42 13.21
CA VAL A 108 26.18 34.30 13.61
C VAL A 108 25.27 33.67 14.66
N GLU A 109 25.28 32.34 14.80
CA GLU A 109 24.59 31.60 15.86
C GLU A 109 25.27 31.69 17.23
N HIS A 110 26.54 32.10 17.29
CA HIS A 110 27.34 32.24 18.52
C HIS A 110 27.35 33.66 19.09
N ILE A 111 26.80 34.65 18.37
CA ILE A 111 26.82 36.06 18.78
C ILE A 111 25.40 36.63 18.98
N PRO A 112 25.21 37.62 19.88
CA PRO A 112 23.93 38.31 20.03
C PRO A 112 23.47 38.94 18.71
N PHE A 113 22.15 39.08 18.53
CA PHE A 113 21.61 39.54 17.24
C PHE A 113 21.98 41.01 16.97
N GLU A 114 22.15 41.80 18.02
CA GLU A 114 22.63 43.17 17.96
C GLU A 114 24.05 43.22 17.37
N GLN A 115 24.88 42.21 17.64
CA GLN A 115 26.20 42.07 17.03
C GLN A 115 26.12 41.55 15.59
N VAL A 116 25.15 40.68 15.26
CA VAL A 116 24.87 40.31 13.86
C VAL A 116 24.50 41.55 13.04
N GLN A 117 23.66 42.44 13.57
CA GLN A 117 23.32 43.70 12.91
C GLN A 117 24.54 44.61 12.74
N ALA A 118 25.39 44.71 13.77
CA ALA A 118 26.64 45.46 13.68
C ALA A 118 27.61 44.87 12.63
N LEU A 119 27.72 43.54 12.56
CA LEU A 119 28.51 42.83 11.56
C LEU A 119 28.00 43.14 10.14
N ILE A 120 26.68 43.08 9.92
CA ILE A 120 26.07 43.40 8.63
C ILE A 120 26.37 44.84 8.21
N ALA A 121 26.23 45.80 9.14
CA ALA A 121 26.50 47.21 8.87
C ALA A 121 27.98 47.47 8.53
N GLU A 122 28.90 46.91 9.33
CA GLU A 122 30.33 47.03 9.08
C GLU A 122 30.76 46.30 7.80
N ALA A 123 30.18 45.13 7.50
CA ALA A 123 30.41 44.41 6.26
C ALA A 123 29.99 45.26 5.06
N LEU A 124 28.81 45.90 5.12
CA LEU A 124 28.37 46.81 4.07
C LEU A 124 29.35 47.99 3.90
N ARG A 125 29.89 48.57 4.98
CA ARG A 125 30.87 49.66 4.90
C ARG A 125 32.17 49.22 4.20
N VAL A 126 32.76 48.11 4.64
CA VAL A 126 34.08 47.66 4.18
C VAL A 126 34.04 47.00 2.80
N LEU A 127 32.89 46.49 2.37
CA LEU A 127 32.76 45.90 1.04
C LEU A 127 32.83 46.97 -0.06
N GLN A 128 33.56 46.68 -1.13
CA GLN A 128 33.54 47.48 -2.36
C GLN A 128 32.16 47.42 -3.03
N PRO A 129 31.81 48.36 -3.94
CA PRO A 129 30.58 48.26 -4.73
C PRO A 129 30.48 46.93 -5.49
N GLY A 130 29.38 46.19 -5.30
CA GLY A 130 29.20 44.85 -5.85
C GLY A 130 29.83 43.70 -5.04
N GLY A 131 30.50 44.00 -3.93
CA GLY A 131 31.08 42.99 -3.03
C GLY A 131 30.02 42.17 -2.27
N LEU A 132 30.44 41.03 -1.73
CA LEU A 132 29.55 40.03 -1.13
C LEU A 132 29.76 39.86 0.37
N LEU A 133 28.66 39.76 1.11
CA LEU A 133 28.60 39.19 2.45
C LEU A 133 27.99 37.79 2.35
N ILE A 134 28.68 36.77 2.88
CA ILE A 134 28.21 35.39 2.93
C ILE A 134 28.12 34.96 4.39
N MET A 135 26.94 34.54 4.84
CA MET A 135 26.75 34.01 6.18
C MET A 135 26.10 32.64 6.07
N GLU A 136 26.71 31.59 6.63
CA GLU A 136 26.16 30.23 6.71
C GLU A 136 25.91 29.88 8.17
N THR A 137 24.77 29.25 8.47
CA THR A 137 24.37 28.91 9.83
C THR A 137 23.36 27.75 9.81
N PRO A 138 23.21 26.98 10.90
CA PRO A 138 22.25 25.88 10.96
C PRO A 138 20.82 26.32 10.64
N ASN A 139 20.11 25.49 9.88
CA ASN A 139 18.78 25.79 9.38
C ASN A 139 17.66 25.32 10.34
N PRO A 140 16.95 26.24 11.01
CA PRO A 140 15.83 25.86 11.88
C PRO A 140 14.59 25.37 11.12
N GLU A 141 14.53 25.49 9.80
CA GLU A 141 13.46 24.87 9.00
C GLU A 141 13.59 23.33 8.99
N ASN A 142 14.80 22.81 9.18
CA ASN A 142 14.99 21.39 9.46
C ASN A 142 14.60 21.13 10.91
N LEU A 143 13.54 20.34 11.13
CA LEU A 143 12.99 20.12 12.47
C LEU A 143 13.98 19.42 13.40
N VAL A 144 14.81 18.50 12.89
CA VAL A 144 15.84 17.86 13.71
C VAL A 144 16.89 18.87 14.15
N VAL A 145 17.30 19.76 13.24
CA VAL A 145 18.25 20.84 13.57
C VAL A 145 17.62 21.80 14.57
N GLY A 146 16.50 22.43 14.22
CA GLY A 146 15.88 23.49 15.02
C GLY A 146 15.35 23.04 16.39
N THR A 147 15.13 21.74 16.62
CA THR A 147 14.58 21.22 17.90
C THR A 147 15.56 20.37 18.70
N SER A 148 16.66 19.91 18.10
CA SER A 148 17.61 19.01 18.74
C SER A 148 19.06 19.38 18.43
N SER A 149 19.56 19.10 17.22
CA SER A 149 21.02 19.12 16.98
C SER A 149 21.63 20.52 17.00
N PHE A 150 20.83 21.58 16.84
CA PHE A 150 21.28 22.95 17.11
C PHE A 150 21.77 23.10 18.56
N TYR A 151 21.20 22.39 19.52
CA TYR A 151 21.56 22.51 20.93
C TYR A 151 22.66 21.53 21.37
N ASP A 152 23.20 20.72 20.45
CA ASP A 152 24.34 19.84 20.72
C ASP A 152 25.61 20.67 20.98
N ASP A 153 25.70 21.86 20.38
CA ASP A 153 26.69 22.88 20.73
C ASP A 153 26.09 23.88 21.73
N PRO A 154 26.53 23.87 23.00
CA PRO A 154 25.99 24.76 24.03
C PRO A 154 26.49 26.20 23.92
N SER A 155 27.38 26.52 22.98
CA SER A 155 27.77 27.89 22.69
C SER A 155 26.81 28.60 21.72
N HIS A 156 25.93 27.86 21.04
CA HIS A 156 24.85 28.45 20.25
C HIS A 156 23.86 29.19 21.13
N LEU A 157 23.48 30.41 20.71
CA LEU A 157 22.56 31.25 21.47
C LEU A 157 21.09 31.00 21.10
N ARG A 158 20.77 31.11 19.81
CA ARG A 158 19.41 30.93 19.29
C ARG A 158 19.42 30.62 17.79
N PRO A 159 18.50 29.78 17.30
CA PRO A 159 18.37 29.56 15.87
C PRO A 159 17.95 30.85 15.16
N LEU A 160 18.64 31.18 14.07
CA LEU A 160 18.26 32.28 13.17
C LEU A 160 17.49 31.70 11.99
N THR A 161 16.31 32.26 11.69
CA THR A 161 15.54 31.79 10.54
C THR A 161 16.06 32.42 9.25
N PRO A 162 15.97 31.73 8.09
CA PRO A 162 16.38 32.29 6.81
C PRO A 162 15.70 33.63 6.50
N LYS A 163 14.41 33.74 6.84
CA LYS A 163 13.65 34.98 6.69
C LYS A 163 14.19 36.14 7.53
N LEU A 164 14.57 35.88 8.79
CA LEU A 164 15.11 36.91 9.68
C LEU A 164 16.47 37.42 9.17
N LEU A 165 17.38 36.50 8.83
CA LEU A 165 18.73 36.86 8.40
C LEU A 165 18.72 37.54 7.01
N GLY A 166 17.86 37.07 6.10
CA GLY A 166 17.63 37.72 4.80
C GLY A 166 17.07 39.13 4.95
N PHE A 167 16.08 39.33 5.83
CA PHE A 167 15.57 40.66 6.12
C PHE A 167 16.62 41.55 6.81
N ALA A 168 17.47 41.00 7.68
CA ALA A 168 18.50 41.77 8.37
C ALA A 168 19.53 42.39 7.39
N VAL A 169 19.93 41.65 6.34
CA VAL A 169 20.84 42.21 5.32
C VAL A 169 20.15 43.24 4.42
N GLU A 170 18.87 43.03 4.08
CA GLU A 170 18.07 44.00 3.33
C GLU A 170 17.91 45.30 4.13
N PHE A 171 17.48 45.20 5.40
CA PHE A 171 17.36 46.32 6.32
C PHE A 171 18.71 47.01 6.56
N GLY A 172 19.80 46.25 6.58
CA GLY A 172 21.17 46.75 6.70
C GLY A 172 21.65 47.56 5.49
N GLY A 173 20.95 47.52 4.36
CA GLY A 173 21.25 48.32 3.17
C GLY A 173 21.93 47.57 2.02
N PHE A 174 21.96 46.23 2.04
CA PHE A 174 22.41 45.45 0.89
C PHE A 174 21.40 45.57 -0.27
N GLY A 175 21.90 45.62 -1.51
CA GLY A 175 21.06 45.88 -2.69
C GLY A 175 20.24 44.67 -3.13
N ARG A 176 20.71 43.46 -2.83
CA ARG A 176 19.98 42.20 -3.03
C ARG A 176 20.57 41.10 -2.14
N HIS A 177 19.80 40.06 -1.89
CA HIS A 177 20.28 38.85 -1.23
C HIS A 177 19.61 37.60 -1.84
N THR A 178 20.22 36.44 -1.64
CA THR A 178 19.63 35.13 -1.92
C THR A 178 19.87 34.19 -0.74
N ILE A 179 18.96 33.22 -0.57
CA ILE A 179 19.04 32.20 0.46
C ILE A 179 19.40 30.88 -0.21
N LEU A 180 20.53 30.31 0.19
CA LEU A 180 20.94 28.99 -0.24
C LEU A 180 20.61 28.01 0.87
N ARG A 181 19.84 26.97 0.56
CA ARG A 181 19.67 25.82 1.45
C ARG A 181 20.65 24.75 1.03
N LEU A 182 21.34 24.14 1.99
CA LEU A 182 22.57 23.42 1.72
C LEU A 182 22.63 22.06 2.43
N GLN A 183 23.53 21.20 1.94
CA GLN A 183 23.91 19.89 2.51
C GLN A 183 22.76 18.89 2.77
N GLU A 184 21.63 19.02 2.06
CA GLU A 184 20.61 17.98 2.03
C GLU A 184 21.14 16.66 1.44
N ALA A 185 20.48 15.56 1.77
CA ALA A 185 20.85 14.26 1.24
C ALA A 185 20.58 14.19 -0.28
N GLU A 186 21.58 13.73 -1.04
CA GLU A 186 21.54 13.71 -2.52
C GLU A 186 20.29 13.02 -3.09
N HIS A 187 19.85 11.93 -2.46
CA HIS A 187 18.66 11.18 -2.88
C HIS A 187 17.35 11.99 -2.80
N LEU A 188 17.30 13.09 -2.05
CA LEU A 188 16.10 13.92 -1.90
C LEU A 188 15.98 15.01 -2.96
N ARG A 189 17.05 15.30 -3.71
CA ARG A 189 17.04 16.32 -4.76
C ARG A 189 16.04 15.96 -5.86
N ASP A 190 16.12 14.73 -6.34
CA ASP A 190 15.36 14.23 -7.50
C ASP A 190 14.31 13.15 -7.16
N ALA A 191 14.14 12.80 -5.87
CA ALA A 191 13.20 11.73 -5.49
C ALA A 191 11.74 12.12 -5.73
N ALA A 192 11.05 11.32 -6.54
CA ALA A 192 9.60 11.37 -6.70
C ALA A 192 8.83 10.88 -5.45
N GLY A 193 9.48 10.10 -4.58
CA GLY A 193 8.87 9.55 -3.37
C GLY A 193 9.56 10.09 -2.12
N VAL A 194 8.90 11.04 -1.45
CA VAL A 194 9.31 11.58 -0.15
C VAL A 194 8.52 10.87 0.93
N GLY A 195 9.18 10.34 1.96
CA GLY A 195 8.56 9.76 3.15
C GLY A 195 8.40 10.79 4.27
N LEU A 196 7.65 10.44 5.31
CA LEU A 196 7.45 11.33 6.47
C LEU A 196 8.78 11.69 7.16
N PHE A 197 9.70 10.74 7.30
CA PHE A 197 11.01 11.02 7.91
C PHE A 197 11.84 11.99 7.07
N ASP A 198 11.71 11.95 5.74
CA ASP A 198 12.38 12.88 4.85
C ASP A 198 11.83 14.30 5.04
N VAL A 199 10.53 14.46 5.28
CA VAL A 199 9.94 15.77 5.64
C VAL A 199 10.49 16.28 6.98
N LEU A 200 10.64 15.39 7.97
CA LEU A 200 11.07 15.78 9.31
C LEU A 200 12.58 16.12 9.40
N ALA A 201 13.42 15.39 8.66
CA ALA A 201 14.88 15.44 8.83
C ALA A 201 15.65 15.74 7.54
N GLY A 202 14.99 15.69 6.38
CA GLY A 202 15.59 15.80 5.05
C GLY A 202 15.62 17.20 4.45
N VAL A 203 15.02 18.19 5.13
CA VAL A 203 15.25 19.61 4.83
C VAL A 203 16.74 19.88 4.92
N SER A 204 17.27 20.76 4.07
CA SER A 204 18.68 21.15 4.12
C SER A 204 19.09 21.55 5.55
N PRO A 205 20.09 20.89 6.17
CA PRO A 205 20.47 21.10 7.56
C PRO A 205 21.09 22.47 7.84
N ASP A 206 21.76 23.07 6.86
CA ASP A 206 22.27 24.44 6.96
C ASP A 206 21.66 25.32 5.87
N TYR A 207 21.71 26.62 6.08
CA TYR A 207 21.38 27.60 5.07
C TYR A 207 22.38 28.74 5.09
N SER A 208 22.40 29.50 4.00
CA SER A 208 23.25 30.66 3.87
C SER A 208 22.52 31.84 3.26
N VAL A 209 22.84 33.03 3.74
CA VAL A 209 22.46 34.30 3.11
C VAL A 209 23.68 34.84 2.38
N VAL A 210 23.55 34.97 1.06
CA VAL A 210 24.53 35.66 0.22
C VAL A 210 23.95 37.01 -0.15
N ALA A 211 24.51 38.08 0.40
CA ALA A 211 24.05 39.45 0.19
C ALA A 211 25.07 40.24 -0.64
N GLN A 212 24.59 41.02 -1.61
CA GLN A 212 25.46 41.82 -2.49
C GLN A 212 25.24 43.32 -2.26
N LYS A 213 26.34 44.03 -2.02
CA LYS A 213 26.34 45.50 -1.93
C LYS A 213 25.99 46.10 -3.29
N ALA A 214 25.22 47.19 -3.30
CA ALA A 214 24.90 47.91 -4.53
C ALA A 214 26.19 48.33 -5.27
N GLY A 215 26.14 48.31 -6.60
CA GLY A 215 27.29 48.59 -7.45
C GLY A 215 26.87 48.83 -8.90
N ALA A 216 27.85 49.02 -9.77
CA ALA A 216 27.60 49.21 -11.19
C ALA A 216 26.91 47.97 -11.81
N PRO A 217 25.97 48.13 -12.76
CA PRO A 217 25.23 47.01 -13.35
C PRO A 217 26.14 45.89 -13.90
N ALA A 218 27.31 46.25 -14.46
CA ALA A 218 28.27 45.28 -14.98
C ALA A 218 28.85 44.34 -13.89
N HIS A 219 29.05 44.84 -12.66
CA HIS A 219 29.54 44.03 -11.53
C HIS A 219 28.46 43.12 -10.96
N LEU A 220 27.19 43.53 -11.08
CA LEU A 220 26.06 42.72 -10.64
C LEU A 220 25.79 41.59 -11.64
N ALA A 221 25.85 41.90 -12.94
CA ALA A 221 25.56 40.97 -14.03
C ALA A 221 26.45 39.73 -14.04
N SER A 222 27.70 39.83 -13.59
CA SER A 222 28.64 38.71 -13.57
C SER A 222 28.27 37.58 -12.61
N ILE A 223 27.36 37.84 -11.66
CA ILE A 223 26.93 36.87 -10.62
C ILE A 223 25.42 36.59 -10.70
N ASP A 224 24.70 37.16 -11.67
CA ASP A 224 23.24 37.00 -11.81
C ASP A 224 22.81 35.53 -11.90
N ASN A 225 23.57 34.71 -12.64
CA ASN A 225 23.28 33.27 -12.76
C ASN A 225 23.38 32.54 -11.40
N ALA A 226 24.32 32.94 -10.54
CA ALA A 226 24.45 32.35 -9.21
C ALA A 226 23.31 32.78 -8.28
N PHE A 227 22.88 34.05 -8.36
CA PHE A 227 21.70 34.54 -7.63
C PHE A 227 20.38 33.92 -8.09
N ALA A 228 20.26 33.60 -9.39
CA ALA A 228 19.07 32.98 -9.96
C ALA A 228 18.95 31.47 -9.70
N ALA A 229 20.05 30.81 -9.30
CA ALA A 229 20.04 29.38 -9.05
C ALA A 229 19.29 29.01 -7.76
N THR A 230 18.38 28.05 -7.87
CA THR A 230 17.67 27.47 -6.71
C THR A 230 18.56 26.46 -6.00
N HIS A 231 18.65 26.56 -4.67
CA HIS A 231 19.51 25.72 -3.85
C HIS A 231 18.73 25.06 -2.72
N GLY A 232 18.96 23.76 -2.56
CA GLY A 232 18.49 22.94 -1.45
C GLY A 232 16.98 22.71 -1.40
N LEU A 233 16.54 22.23 -0.24
CA LEU A 233 15.17 21.82 0.01
C LEU A 233 14.65 22.50 1.26
N ASP A 234 13.45 23.07 1.17
CA ASP A 234 12.75 23.62 2.32
C ASP A 234 11.67 22.67 2.85
N LEU A 235 11.16 22.97 4.05
CA LEU A 235 10.15 22.15 4.73
C LEU A 235 8.84 22.10 3.94
N HIS A 236 8.47 23.19 3.27
CA HIS A 236 7.22 23.28 2.53
C HIS A 236 7.25 22.39 1.29
N ASP A 237 8.35 22.45 0.52
CA ASP A 237 8.57 21.64 -0.67
C ASP A 237 8.50 20.14 -0.36
N LEU A 238 9.19 19.69 0.69
CA LEU A 238 9.17 18.29 1.09
C LEU A 238 7.78 17.85 1.59
N ALA A 239 7.11 18.68 2.40
CA ALA A 239 5.76 18.40 2.87
C ALA A 239 4.76 18.30 1.71
N GLN A 240 4.88 19.17 0.70
CA GLN A 240 4.04 19.15 -0.49
C GLN A 240 4.27 17.89 -1.33
N ARG A 241 5.55 17.52 -1.57
CA ARG A 241 5.89 16.28 -2.28
C ARG A 241 5.35 15.04 -1.57
N TYR A 242 5.47 14.99 -0.24
CA TYR A 242 4.89 13.92 0.58
C TYR A 242 3.36 13.85 0.43
N GLN A 243 2.68 15.00 0.53
CA GLN A 243 1.22 15.07 0.40
C GLN A 243 0.74 14.61 -0.99
N GLN A 244 1.40 15.07 -2.06
CA GLN A 244 1.12 14.64 -3.42
C GLN A 244 1.30 13.12 -3.59
N GLY A 245 2.36 12.55 -2.99
CA GLY A 245 2.58 11.10 -2.98
C GLY A 245 1.46 10.34 -2.26
N GLN A 246 0.96 10.86 -1.13
CA GLN A 246 -0.16 10.26 -0.39
C GLN A 246 -1.47 10.33 -1.19
N ASP A 247 -1.73 11.46 -1.85
CA ASP A 247 -2.95 11.64 -2.63
C ASP A 247 -2.94 10.77 -3.90
N ALA A 248 -1.80 10.61 -4.56
CA ALA A 248 -1.62 9.68 -5.66
C ALA A 248 -1.90 8.23 -5.24
N LEU A 249 -1.31 7.79 -4.12
CA LEU A 249 -1.54 6.45 -3.58
C LEU A 249 -3.00 6.23 -3.19
N ARG A 250 -3.65 7.24 -2.59
CA ARG A 250 -5.08 7.18 -2.27
C ARG A 250 -5.94 7.07 -3.53
N GLY A 251 -5.61 7.83 -4.58
CA GLY A 251 -6.27 7.75 -5.89
C GLY A 251 -6.17 6.35 -6.50
N GLU A 252 -4.98 5.74 -6.49
CA GLU A 252 -4.78 4.36 -6.96
C GLU A 252 -5.63 3.35 -6.16
N LEU A 253 -5.65 3.47 -4.83
CA LEU A 253 -6.45 2.59 -3.96
C LEU A 253 -7.95 2.72 -4.23
N ILE A 254 -8.45 3.94 -4.46
CA ILE A 254 -9.84 4.19 -4.84
C ILE A 254 -10.13 3.52 -6.19
N GLY A 255 -9.28 3.72 -7.19
CA GLY A 255 -9.45 3.09 -8.51
C GLY A 255 -9.47 1.56 -8.46
N VAL A 256 -8.58 0.94 -7.67
CA VAL A 256 -8.59 -0.50 -7.44
C VAL A 256 -9.89 -0.96 -6.78
N ARG A 257 -10.42 -0.20 -5.81
CA ARG A 257 -11.67 -0.53 -5.12
C ARG A 257 -12.88 -0.40 -6.03
N GLU A 258 -12.94 0.62 -6.87
CA GLU A 258 -14.00 0.81 -7.87
C GLU A 258 -13.99 -0.32 -8.89
N GLN A 259 -12.82 -0.69 -9.40
CA GLN A 259 -12.67 -1.83 -10.32
C GLN A 259 -13.13 -3.14 -9.67
N GLN A 260 -12.76 -3.39 -8.41
CA GLN A 260 -13.22 -4.57 -7.67
C GLN A 260 -14.75 -4.58 -7.48
N THR A 261 -15.34 -3.41 -7.19
CA THR A 261 -16.78 -3.27 -6.98
C THR A 261 -17.54 -3.50 -8.29
N ALA A 262 -17.12 -2.88 -9.39
CA ALA A 262 -17.71 -3.07 -10.72
C ALA A 262 -17.62 -4.53 -11.17
N THR A 263 -16.45 -5.16 -10.97
CA THR A 263 -16.27 -6.58 -11.31
C THR A 263 -17.13 -7.49 -10.43
N GLY A 264 -17.25 -7.18 -9.14
CA GLY A 264 -18.13 -7.91 -8.22
C GLY A 264 -19.59 -7.85 -8.63
N LEU A 265 -20.08 -6.67 -9.03
CA LEU A 265 -21.44 -6.47 -9.53
C LEU A 265 -21.69 -7.26 -10.83
N ALA A 266 -20.75 -7.22 -11.77
CA ALA A 266 -20.85 -7.98 -13.01
C ALA A 266 -20.92 -9.51 -12.77
N VAL A 267 -20.13 -10.03 -11.82
CA VAL A 267 -20.20 -11.46 -11.46
C VAL A 267 -21.52 -11.80 -10.76
N GLN A 268 -22.04 -10.92 -9.90
CA GLN A 268 -23.36 -11.12 -9.27
C GLN A 268 -24.48 -11.17 -10.32
N GLN A 269 -24.45 -10.29 -11.31
CA GLN A 269 -25.41 -10.30 -12.43
C GLN A 269 -25.34 -11.61 -13.21
N GLN A 270 -24.13 -12.09 -13.55
CA GLN A 270 -23.95 -13.38 -14.23
C GLN A 270 -24.50 -14.55 -13.40
N LEU A 271 -24.27 -14.56 -12.09
CA LEU A 271 -24.81 -15.59 -11.21
C LEU A 271 -26.33 -15.54 -11.14
N ALA A 272 -26.93 -14.34 -11.07
CA ALA A 272 -28.38 -14.17 -11.07
C ALA A 272 -29.01 -14.70 -12.38
N THR A 273 -28.38 -14.45 -13.54
CA THR A 273 -28.84 -14.99 -14.82
C THR A 273 -28.79 -16.52 -14.84
N VAL A 274 -27.68 -17.12 -14.38
CA VAL A 274 -27.56 -18.59 -14.34
C VAL A 274 -28.54 -19.20 -13.34
N ASP A 275 -28.76 -18.57 -12.19
CA ASP A 275 -29.74 -19.03 -11.19
C ASP A 275 -31.17 -18.97 -11.73
N ALA A 276 -31.52 -17.95 -12.51
CA ALA A 276 -32.81 -17.86 -13.21
C ALA A 276 -32.99 -18.97 -14.26
N GLN A 277 -31.94 -19.28 -15.04
CA GLN A 277 -31.96 -20.38 -16.00
C GLN A 277 -32.14 -21.74 -15.32
N ILE A 278 -31.45 -21.97 -14.20
CA ILE A 278 -31.61 -23.20 -13.40
C ILE A 278 -33.06 -23.32 -12.89
N ALA A 279 -33.64 -22.24 -12.38
CA ALA A 279 -35.02 -22.25 -11.90
C ALA A 279 -36.02 -22.60 -13.01
N HIS A 280 -35.81 -22.07 -14.23
CA HIS A 280 -36.64 -22.38 -15.39
C HIS A 280 -36.55 -23.86 -15.79
N VAL A 281 -35.34 -24.40 -15.94
CA VAL A 281 -35.13 -25.82 -16.29
C VAL A 281 -35.73 -26.75 -15.21
N HIS A 282 -35.61 -26.38 -13.94
CA HIS A 282 -36.20 -27.14 -12.85
C HIS A 282 -37.73 -27.17 -12.93
N ALA A 283 -38.37 -26.03 -13.17
CA ALA A 283 -39.83 -25.95 -13.34
C ALA A 283 -40.32 -26.80 -14.52
N SER A 284 -39.63 -26.75 -15.67
CA SER A 284 -39.94 -27.59 -16.83
C SER A 284 -39.79 -29.09 -16.53
N THR A 285 -38.77 -29.46 -15.76
CA THR A 285 -38.54 -30.87 -15.39
C THR A 285 -39.64 -31.39 -14.46
N VAL A 286 -40.12 -30.57 -13.52
CA VAL A 286 -41.25 -30.93 -12.65
C VAL A 286 -42.53 -31.11 -13.46
N GLY A 287 -42.85 -30.20 -14.38
CA GLY A 287 -44.03 -30.32 -15.24
C GLY A 287 -44.01 -31.56 -16.13
N LEU A 288 -42.85 -31.91 -16.70
CA LEU A 288 -42.69 -33.17 -17.46
C LEU A 288 -42.87 -34.40 -16.58
N GLY A 289 -42.41 -34.38 -15.33
CA GLY A 289 -42.62 -35.48 -14.39
C GLY A 289 -44.09 -35.69 -14.03
N GLU A 290 -44.87 -34.62 -13.88
CA GLU A 290 -46.32 -34.69 -13.68
C GLU A 290 -47.04 -35.25 -14.93
N GLU A 291 -46.65 -34.82 -16.13
CA GLU A 291 -47.19 -35.37 -17.39
C GLU A 291 -46.88 -36.87 -17.54
N GLN A 292 -45.63 -37.28 -17.26
CA GLN A 292 -45.23 -38.70 -17.29
C GLN A 292 -46.03 -39.55 -16.30
N ALA A 293 -46.29 -39.05 -15.09
CA ALA A 293 -47.08 -39.76 -14.09
C ALA A 293 -48.52 -39.99 -14.57
N LEU A 294 -49.14 -38.99 -15.18
CA LEU A 294 -50.48 -39.09 -15.76
C LEU A 294 -50.52 -40.08 -16.93
N LEU A 295 -49.56 -40.01 -17.85
CA LEU A 295 -49.46 -40.91 -18.99
C LEU A 295 -49.22 -42.37 -18.55
N THR A 296 -48.39 -42.59 -17.53
CA THR A 296 -48.13 -43.94 -16.98
C THR A 296 -49.40 -44.53 -16.35
N ALA A 297 -50.15 -43.72 -15.60
CA ALA A 297 -51.42 -44.15 -15.02
C ALA A 297 -52.47 -44.46 -16.11
N ALA A 298 -52.53 -43.66 -17.17
CA ALA A 298 -53.39 -43.91 -18.32
C ALA A 298 -53.01 -45.20 -19.06
N GLN A 299 -51.70 -45.42 -19.31
CA GLN A 299 -51.20 -46.63 -19.95
C GLN A 299 -51.59 -47.89 -19.15
N ALA A 300 -51.44 -47.87 -17.83
CA ALA A 300 -51.84 -48.99 -16.98
C ALA A 300 -53.34 -49.29 -17.09
N GLY A 301 -54.19 -48.26 -17.02
CA GLY A 301 -55.64 -48.43 -17.14
C GLY A 301 -56.09 -48.92 -18.53
N PHE A 302 -55.48 -48.43 -19.61
CA PHE A 302 -55.78 -48.93 -20.96
C PHE A 302 -55.22 -50.34 -21.20
N GLY A 303 -54.07 -50.67 -20.64
CA GLY A 303 -53.47 -52.01 -20.72
C GLY A 303 -54.30 -53.07 -20.00
N GLU A 304 -54.84 -52.76 -18.81
CA GLU A 304 -55.77 -53.67 -18.11
C GLU A 304 -57.03 -53.92 -18.94
N ARG A 305 -57.64 -52.87 -19.51
CA ARG A 305 -58.81 -53.00 -20.38
C ARG A 305 -58.53 -53.80 -21.65
N LEU A 306 -57.35 -53.63 -22.24
CA LEU A 306 -56.92 -54.37 -23.42
C LEU A 306 -56.82 -55.87 -23.10
N LEU A 307 -56.16 -56.22 -21.98
CA LEU A 307 -56.06 -57.61 -21.50
C LEU A 307 -57.43 -58.24 -21.20
N GLU A 308 -58.37 -57.48 -20.65
CA GLU A 308 -59.75 -57.94 -20.45
C GLU A 308 -60.46 -58.20 -21.79
N CYS A 309 -60.27 -57.31 -22.76
CA CYS A 309 -60.85 -57.45 -24.09
C CYS A 309 -60.30 -58.67 -24.83
N GLU A 310 -58.98 -58.87 -24.81
CA GLU A 310 -58.31 -60.04 -25.40
C GLU A 310 -58.78 -61.36 -24.77
N ARG A 311 -58.90 -61.41 -23.42
CA ARG A 311 -59.46 -62.60 -22.73
C ARG A 311 -60.91 -62.86 -23.12
N SER A 312 -61.71 -61.80 -23.29
CA SER A 312 -63.11 -61.91 -23.73
C SER A 312 -63.20 -62.45 -25.16
N GLN A 313 -62.31 -62.00 -26.06
CA GLN A 313 -62.18 -62.52 -27.42
C GLN A 313 -61.82 -64.00 -27.42
N GLU A 314 -60.77 -64.40 -26.68
CA GLU A 314 -60.33 -65.81 -26.59
C GLU A 314 -61.46 -66.72 -26.07
N GLN A 315 -62.23 -66.25 -25.08
CA GLN A 315 -63.41 -66.96 -24.60
C GLN A 315 -64.55 -67.02 -25.63
N ALA A 316 -64.73 -65.98 -26.44
CA ALA A 316 -65.71 -65.95 -27.51
C ALA A 316 -65.33 -66.93 -28.63
N ASP A 317 -64.05 -67.02 -29.00
CA ASP A 317 -63.53 -67.95 -30.01
C ASP A 317 -63.75 -69.40 -29.60
N LEU A 318 -63.38 -69.75 -28.36
CA LEU A 318 -63.62 -71.10 -27.82
C LEU A 318 -65.11 -71.47 -27.81
N ARG A 319 -66.01 -70.49 -27.61
CA ARG A 319 -67.46 -70.70 -27.67
C ARG A 319 -67.97 -70.85 -29.10
N LEU A 320 -67.45 -70.05 -30.03
CA LEU A 320 -67.76 -70.14 -31.46
C LEU A 320 -67.35 -71.51 -32.00
N ASP A 321 -66.10 -71.95 -31.76
CA ASP A 321 -65.59 -73.26 -32.15
C ASP A 321 -66.49 -74.40 -31.66
N GLY A 322 -66.87 -74.37 -30.37
CA GLY A 322 -67.76 -75.37 -29.78
C GLY A 322 -69.19 -75.33 -30.33
N LEU A 323 -69.72 -74.15 -30.65
CA LEU A 323 -71.04 -73.99 -31.26
C LEU A 323 -71.06 -74.44 -32.72
N GLU A 324 -70.03 -74.13 -33.49
CA GLU A 324 -69.86 -74.59 -34.87
C GLU A 324 -69.79 -76.12 -34.93
N GLU A 325 -69.01 -76.74 -34.03
CA GLU A 325 -68.94 -78.19 -33.95
C GLU A 325 -70.32 -78.81 -33.61
N ASN A 326 -71.08 -78.19 -32.69
CA ASN A 326 -72.43 -78.62 -32.36
C ASN A 326 -73.42 -78.45 -33.54
N VAL A 327 -73.33 -77.34 -34.27
CA VAL A 327 -74.13 -77.10 -35.49
C VAL A 327 -73.81 -78.15 -36.56
N GLN A 328 -72.53 -78.48 -36.77
CA GLN A 328 -72.10 -79.51 -37.71
C GLN A 328 -72.58 -80.92 -37.31
N ARG A 329 -72.55 -81.25 -36.01
CA ARG A 329 -73.09 -82.52 -35.49
C ARG A 329 -74.60 -82.61 -35.65
N LEU A 330 -75.36 -81.57 -35.28
CA LEU A 330 -76.83 -81.54 -35.34
C LEU A 330 -77.38 -81.42 -36.77
N ALA A 331 -76.66 -80.76 -37.68
CA ALA A 331 -77.03 -80.69 -39.10
C ALA A 331 -77.07 -82.07 -39.77
N ARG A 332 -76.38 -83.08 -39.23
CA ARG A 332 -76.43 -84.48 -39.68
C ARG A 332 -77.63 -85.27 -39.11
N ALA A 333 -78.34 -84.75 -38.10
CA ALA A 333 -79.38 -85.45 -37.35
C ALA A 333 -80.83 -85.04 -37.72
N THR A 334 -81.03 -84.16 -38.73
CA THR A 334 -82.36 -83.75 -39.26
C THR A 334 -83.33 -83.15 -38.22
N ASP A 335 -82.90 -82.11 -37.48
CA ASP A 335 -83.79 -81.26 -36.67
C ASP A 335 -83.61 -79.76 -37.01
N GLU A 336 -84.26 -79.34 -38.10
CA GLU A 336 -84.10 -78.05 -38.77
C GLU A 336 -84.43 -76.78 -37.93
N PRO A 337 -85.45 -76.74 -37.05
CA PRO A 337 -85.72 -75.55 -36.24
C PRO A 337 -84.66 -75.28 -35.16
N VAL A 338 -83.95 -76.31 -34.68
CA VAL A 338 -82.86 -76.17 -33.71
C VAL A 338 -81.61 -75.61 -34.40
N VAL A 339 -81.27 -76.13 -35.58
CA VAL A 339 -80.14 -75.65 -36.40
C VAL A 339 -80.29 -74.17 -36.78
N LYS A 340 -81.51 -73.72 -37.12
CA LYS A 340 -81.77 -72.30 -37.44
C LYS A 340 -81.51 -71.37 -36.25
N ARG A 341 -81.95 -71.73 -35.04
CA ARG A 341 -81.68 -70.94 -33.82
C ARG A 341 -80.20 -70.88 -33.48
N LEU A 342 -79.49 -72.00 -33.62
CA LEU A 342 -78.04 -72.05 -33.38
C LEU A 342 -77.28 -71.18 -34.39
N ARG A 343 -77.67 -71.18 -35.68
CA ARG A 343 -77.08 -70.29 -36.69
C ARG A 343 -77.28 -68.81 -36.38
N THR A 344 -78.48 -68.42 -35.92
CA THR A 344 -78.71 -67.03 -35.47
C THR A 344 -77.82 -66.69 -34.28
N ARG A 345 -77.62 -67.63 -33.35
CA ARG A 345 -76.76 -67.40 -32.19
C ARG A 345 -75.28 -67.30 -32.55
N VAL A 346 -74.83 -68.06 -33.54
CA VAL A 346 -73.47 -67.94 -34.11
C VAL A 346 -73.28 -66.55 -34.72
N LEU A 347 -74.21 -66.08 -35.57
CA LEU A 347 -74.15 -64.74 -36.16
C LEU A 347 -74.13 -63.61 -35.11
N GLU A 348 -74.92 -63.73 -34.04
CA GLU A 348 -74.89 -62.77 -32.92
C GLU A 348 -73.53 -62.76 -32.19
N LEU A 349 -72.94 -63.95 -31.98
CA LEU A 349 -71.64 -64.09 -31.32
C LEU A 349 -70.49 -63.61 -32.22
N GLU A 350 -70.53 -63.88 -33.52
CA GLU A 350 -69.58 -63.37 -34.51
C GLU A 350 -69.60 -61.84 -34.55
N ALA A 351 -70.78 -61.21 -34.55
CA ALA A 351 -70.91 -59.75 -34.49
C ALA A 351 -70.36 -59.18 -33.18
N SER A 352 -70.60 -59.85 -32.04
CA SER A 352 -70.04 -59.46 -30.75
C SER A 352 -68.51 -59.64 -30.68
N HIS A 353 -67.98 -60.70 -31.29
CA HIS A 353 -66.55 -60.96 -31.39
C HIS A 353 -65.87 -59.88 -32.26
N GLN A 354 -66.42 -59.59 -33.45
CA GLN A 354 -65.89 -58.54 -34.32
C GLN A 354 -65.87 -57.17 -33.63
N HIS A 355 -66.91 -56.85 -32.85
CA HIS A 355 -66.92 -55.63 -32.05
C HIS A 355 -65.80 -55.59 -31.01
N ALA A 356 -65.53 -56.70 -30.32
CA ALA A 356 -64.43 -56.81 -29.37
C ALA A 356 -63.07 -56.69 -30.07
N VAL A 357 -62.90 -57.28 -31.27
CA VAL A 357 -61.68 -57.15 -32.10
C VAL A 357 -61.42 -55.69 -32.47
N ASP A 358 -62.45 -54.98 -32.92
CA ASP A 358 -62.35 -53.56 -33.25
C ASP A 358 -62.03 -52.71 -32.01
N GLU A 359 -62.59 -53.03 -30.84
CA GLU A 359 -62.29 -52.32 -29.58
C GLU A 359 -60.86 -52.56 -29.11
N SER A 360 -60.37 -53.81 -29.14
CA SER A 360 -58.98 -54.16 -28.81
C SER A 360 -57.99 -53.44 -29.74
N ALA A 361 -58.26 -53.43 -31.06
CA ALA A 361 -57.43 -52.71 -32.02
C ALA A 361 -57.36 -51.20 -31.73
N ARG A 362 -58.47 -50.58 -31.30
CA ARG A 362 -58.50 -49.17 -30.87
C ARG A 362 -57.73 -48.95 -29.58
N LEU A 363 -57.85 -49.84 -28.59
CA LEU A 363 -57.12 -49.75 -27.31
C LEU A 363 -55.61 -49.92 -27.53
N ALA A 364 -55.20 -50.87 -28.37
CA ALA A 364 -53.80 -51.09 -28.74
C ALA A 364 -53.18 -49.84 -29.41
N GLN A 365 -53.94 -49.15 -30.28
CA GLN A 365 -53.50 -47.88 -30.88
C GLN A 365 -53.29 -46.78 -29.82
N HIS A 366 -54.16 -46.68 -28.82
CA HIS A 366 -54.00 -45.71 -27.73
C HIS A 366 -52.80 -46.04 -26.85
N VAL A 367 -52.58 -47.31 -26.50
CA VAL A 367 -51.39 -47.74 -25.73
C VAL A 367 -50.11 -47.40 -26.49
N ALA A 368 -50.04 -47.73 -27.79
CA ALA A 368 -48.88 -47.40 -28.63
C ALA A 368 -48.63 -45.89 -28.75
N TRP A 369 -49.69 -45.07 -28.80
CA TRP A 369 -49.57 -43.61 -28.80
C TRP A 369 -49.03 -43.08 -27.47
N ILE A 370 -49.51 -43.60 -26.34
CA ILE A 370 -49.02 -43.24 -25.00
C ILE A 370 -47.54 -43.62 -24.83
N GLU A 371 -47.14 -44.81 -25.29
CA GLU A 371 -45.73 -45.26 -25.28
C GLU A 371 -44.83 -44.35 -26.12
N GLY A 372 -45.29 -43.92 -27.30
CA GLY A 372 -44.59 -42.93 -28.12
C GLY A 372 -44.44 -41.57 -27.43
N ARG A 373 -45.44 -41.13 -26.66
CA ARG A 373 -45.37 -39.88 -25.87
C ARG A 373 -44.45 -40.01 -24.66
N LEU A 374 -44.47 -41.15 -23.96
CA LEU A 374 -43.60 -41.41 -22.80
C LEU A 374 -42.12 -41.44 -23.20
N THR A 375 -41.79 -42.17 -24.27
CA THR A 375 -40.41 -42.23 -24.82
C THR A 375 -39.93 -40.84 -25.26
N HIS A 376 -40.80 -40.04 -25.87
CA HIS A 376 -40.48 -38.65 -26.20
C HIS A 376 -40.21 -37.80 -24.96
N ALA A 377 -41.08 -37.85 -23.94
CA ALA A 377 -40.91 -37.11 -22.69
C ALA A 377 -39.64 -37.53 -21.92
N GLU A 378 -39.27 -38.82 -21.96
CA GLU A 378 -38.02 -39.31 -21.37
C GLU A 378 -36.78 -38.72 -22.06
N SER A 379 -36.83 -38.59 -23.38
CA SER A 379 -35.75 -37.97 -24.16
C SER A 379 -35.61 -36.47 -23.84
N GLU A 380 -36.73 -35.75 -23.70
CA GLU A 380 -36.73 -34.33 -23.29
C GLU A 380 -36.22 -34.15 -21.85
N ALA A 381 -36.64 -35.01 -20.93
CA ALA A 381 -36.14 -35.01 -19.55
C ALA A 381 -34.64 -35.33 -19.47
N ALA A 382 -34.11 -36.21 -20.34
CA ALA A 382 -32.68 -36.45 -20.46
C ALA A 382 -31.92 -35.21 -20.97
N ALA A 383 -32.46 -34.51 -21.98
CA ALA A 383 -31.88 -33.28 -22.50
C ALA A 383 -31.86 -32.15 -21.45
N LEU A 384 -32.94 -31.96 -20.69
CA LEU A 384 -33.01 -30.97 -19.61
C LEU A 384 -32.05 -31.29 -18.45
N ARG A 385 -31.91 -32.57 -18.08
CA ARG A 385 -30.92 -33.00 -17.08
C ARG A 385 -29.48 -32.70 -17.52
N HIS A 386 -29.17 -32.91 -18.80
CA HIS A 386 -27.88 -32.54 -19.36
C HIS A 386 -27.65 -31.02 -19.33
N GLN A 387 -28.64 -30.23 -19.76
CA GLN A 387 -28.58 -28.77 -19.69
C GLN A 387 -28.40 -28.25 -18.26
N LEU A 388 -29.08 -28.84 -17.27
CA LEU A 388 -28.92 -28.49 -15.87
C LEU A 388 -27.50 -28.77 -15.36
N GLY A 389 -26.91 -29.91 -15.76
CA GLY A 389 -25.51 -30.25 -15.44
C GLY A 389 -24.52 -29.21 -15.95
N GLU A 390 -24.67 -28.79 -17.21
CA GLU A 390 -23.86 -27.73 -17.83
C GLU A 390 -24.00 -26.38 -17.10
N LEU A 391 -25.23 -25.99 -16.73
CA LEU A 391 -25.47 -24.75 -15.99
C LEU A 391 -24.88 -24.77 -14.58
N LEU A 392 -24.97 -25.90 -13.87
CA LEU A 392 -24.36 -26.08 -12.55
C LEU A 392 -22.83 -26.01 -12.61
N LEU A 393 -22.22 -26.59 -13.65
CA LEU A 393 -20.78 -26.48 -13.90
C LEU A 393 -20.36 -25.05 -14.20
N ARG A 394 -21.13 -24.33 -15.05
CA ARG A 394 -20.89 -22.90 -15.32
C ARG A 394 -20.98 -22.05 -14.05
N ARG A 395 -22.02 -22.27 -13.22
CA ARG A 395 -22.19 -21.61 -11.92
C ARG A 395 -21.00 -21.87 -10.98
N GLY A 396 -20.54 -23.12 -10.91
CA GLY A 396 -19.34 -23.52 -10.16
C GLY A 396 -18.07 -22.84 -10.68
N GLY A 397 -17.88 -22.81 -11.99
CA GLY A 397 -16.74 -22.16 -12.64
C GLY A 397 -16.69 -20.65 -12.43
N ILE A 398 -17.84 -19.97 -12.38
CA ILE A 398 -17.93 -18.54 -12.03
C ILE A 398 -17.50 -18.31 -10.57
N LYS A 399 -17.97 -19.13 -9.62
CA LYS A 399 -17.56 -19.06 -8.20
C LYS A 399 -16.06 -19.30 -8.02
N VAL A 400 -15.47 -20.26 -8.73
CA VAL A 400 -14.02 -20.53 -8.67
C VAL A 400 -13.20 -19.37 -9.27
N ARG A 401 -13.65 -18.78 -10.39
CA ARG A 401 -13.02 -17.58 -10.97
C ARG A 401 -13.08 -16.38 -10.03
N LEU A 402 -14.21 -16.16 -9.35
CA LEU A 402 -14.37 -15.10 -8.35
C LEU A 402 -13.35 -15.25 -7.20
N VAL A 403 -13.20 -16.46 -6.65
CA VAL A 403 -12.23 -16.73 -5.58
C VAL A 403 -10.79 -16.51 -6.05
N ARG A 404 -10.43 -16.91 -7.28
CA ARG A 404 -9.10 -16.67 -7.85
C ARG A 404 -8.84 -15.18 -8.09
N MET A 405 -9.83 -14.44 -8.57
CA MET A 405 -9.74 -13.01 -8.89
C MET A 405 -9.60 -12.13 -7.63
N LEU A 406 -10.38 -12.42 -6.58
CA LEU A 406 -10.21 -11.79 -5.26
C LEU A 406 -8.82 -12.12 -4.67
N GLY A 407 -8.29 -13.32 -4.95
CA GLY A 407 -6.94 -13.73 -4.58
C GLY A 407 -5.80 -13.03 -5.36
N SER A 408 -6.04 -12.57 -6.59
CA SER A 408 -5.07 -11.83 -7.40
C SER A 408 -5.04 -10.33 -7.08
N GLY A 409 -6.19 -9.72 -6.74
CA GLY A 409 -6.24 -8.33 -6.27
C GLY A 409 -5.42 -8.13 -4.99
N ARG A 410 -5.46 -9.12 -4.09
CA ARG A 410 -4.62 -9.17 -2.89
C ARG A 410 -3.12 -9.23 -3.21
N ARG A 411 -2.71 -9.92 -4.28
CA ARG A 411 -1.28 -9.96 -4.69
C ARG A 411 -0.81 -8.63 -5.24
N ARG A 412 -1.61 -7.98 -6.10
CA ARG A 412 -1.28 -6.65 -6.63
C ARG A 412 -1.21 -5.58 -5.53
N LEU A 413 -2.11 -5.61 -4.55
CA LEU A 413 -2.05 -4.72 -3.38
C LEU A 413 -0.83 -5.01 -2.49
N LEU A 414 -0.46 -6.28 -2.32
CA LEU A 414 0.75 -6.65 -1.58
C LEU A 414 2.03 -6.27 -2.34
N ASP A 415 2.02 -6.33 -3.67
CA ASP A 415 3.16 -5.96 -4.51
C ASP A 415 3.28 -4.42 -4.62
N ALA A 416 2.17 -3.68 -4.72
CA ALA A 416 2.14 -2.22 -4.62
C ALA A 416 2.65 -1.73 -3.24
N ALA A 417 2.25 -2.40 -2.16
CA ALA A 417 2.75 -2.15 -0.81
C ALA A 417 4.21 -2.59 -0.60
N ARG A 418 4.76 -3.43 -1.48
CA ARG A 418 6.18 -3.83 -1.46
C ARG A 418 7.06 -2.88 -2.26
N THR A 419 6.53 -2.27 -3.33
CA THR A 419 7.24 -1.26 -4.12
C THR A 419 7.33 0.09 -3.41
N SER A 420 6.42 0.40 -2.48
CA SER A 420 6.58 1.47 -1.50
C SER A 420 7.51 0.99 -0.36
N ARG A 421 8.77 1.41 -0.37
CA ARG A 421 9.84 1.00 0.57
C ARG A 421 9.49 1.25 2.05
N LEU A 422 9.38 0.17 2.85
CA LEU A 422 10.15 -0.16 4.08
C LEU A 422 9.34 -0.90 5.18
N ARG A 423 9.95 -2.03 5.62
CA ARG A 423 9.94 -2.71 6.95
C ARG A 423 8.60 -2.97 7.67
N GLN A 424 8.35 -4.27 7.91
CA GLN A 424 7.34 -4.88 8.80
C GLN A 424 7.40 -4.37 10.27
N PRO A 425 6.35 -4.58 11.12
CA PRO A 425 5.27 -5.57 10.99
C PRO A 425 3.83 -5.03 11.15
N ALA A 426 3.07 -5.01 10.06
CA ALA A 426 1.62 -4.85 10.06
C ALA A 426 0.90 -6.20 10.29
N TYR A 427 0.97 -6.76 11.50
CA TYR A 427 0.18 -7.96 11.85
C TYR A 427 -0.87 -7.73 12.95
N ALA A 428 -0.96 -6.53 13.51
CA ALA A 428 -1.97 -6.17 14.50
C ALA A 428 -3.42 -6.23 13.99
N PRO A 429 -3.77 -5.73 12.78
CA PRO A 429 -5.17 -5.76 12.33
C PRO A 429 -5.62 -7.17 11.92
N VAL A 430 -4.73 -7.97 11.32
CA VAL A 430 -5.02 -9.36 10.92
C VAL A 430 -5.27 -10.25 12.14
N ARG A 431 -4.50 -10.06 13.23
CA ARG A 431 -4.66 -10.81 14.48
C ARG A 431 -6.01 -10.56 15.15
N ARG A 432 -6.50 -9.31 15.13
CA ARG A 432 -7.82 -8.94 15.69
C ARG A 432 -8.97 -9.57 14.91
N VAL A 433 -8.86 -9.62 13.58
CA VAL A 433 -9.87 -10.26 12.72
C VAL A 433 -9.91 -11.77 12.97
N VAL A 434 -8.75 -12.44 13.06
CA VAL A 434 -8.67 -13.88 13.34
C VAL A 434 -9.22 -14.20 14.74
N GLN A 435 -8.88 -13.41 15.76
CA GLN A 435 -9.43 -13.59 17.11
C GLN A 435 -10.94 -13.34 17.17
N GLY A 436 -11.46 -12.37 16.42
CA GLY A 436 -12.90 -12.10 16.32
C GLY A 436 -13.68 -13.24 15.66
N VAL A 437 -13.11 -13.88 14.64
CA VAL A 437 -13.69 -15.06 13.97
C VAL A 437 -13.66 -16.29 14.88
N LEU A 438 -12.61 -16.49 15.66
CA LEU A 438 -12.47 -17.63 16.59
C LEU A 438 -13.40 -17.56 17.80
N ARG A 439 -13.89 -16.37 18.17
CA ARG A 439 -14.86 -16.15 19.28
C ARG A 439 -16.32 -16.39 18.88
N ARG A 440 -16.63 -16.58 17.58
CA ARG A 440 -18.00 -16.81 17.08
C ARG A 440 -18.18 -18.28 16.62
N PRO A 441 -19.00 -19.11 17.31
CA PRO A 441 -19.07 -20.56 17.07
C PRO A 441 -19.51 -20.97 15.65
N ALA A 442 -20.39 -20.19 15.02
CA ALA A 442 -20.86 -20.45 13.65
C ALA A 442 -19.77 -20.17 12.60
N LEU A 443 -19.07 -19.04 12.73
CA LEU A 443 -17.98 -18.66 11.82
C LEU A 443 -16.74 -19.53 12.03
N LYS A 444 -16.47 -19.96 13.27
CA LYS A 444 -15.41 -20.94 13.59
C LYS A 444 -15.62 -22.26 12.85
N ARG A 445 -16.87 -22.77 12.76
CA ARG A 445 -17.19 -24.02 12.04
C ARG A 445 -16.96 -23.88 10.52
N VAL A 446 -17.35 -22.76 9.94
CA VAL A 446 -17.16 -22.46 8.50
C VAL A 446 -15.67 -22.25 8.18
N ALA A 447 -14.96 -21.47 8.99
CA ALA A 447 -13.53 -21.25 8.83
C ALA A 447 -12.74 -22.56 8.99
N ARG A 448 -13.11 -23.43 9.95
CA ARG A 448 -12.43 -24.73 10.15
C ARG A 448 -12.65 -25.66 8.96
N ARG A 449 -13.87 -25.76 8.41
CA ARG A 449 -14.16 -26.55 7.19
C ARG A 449 -13.41 -26.07 5.94
N LEU A 450 -13.28 -24.74 5.79
CA LEU A 450 -12.55 -24.14 4.67
C LEU A 450 -11.04 -24.35 4.81
N VAL A 451 -10.50 -24.16 6.02
CA VAL A 451 -9.05 -24.28 6.25
C VAL A 451 -8.59 -25.74 6.18
N THR A 452 -9.41 -26.73 6.56
CA THR A 452 -9.07 -28.16 6.41
C THR A 452 -9.03 -28.64 4.95
N HIS A 453 -9.66 -27.93 4.01
CA HIS A 453 -9.54 -28.20 2.56
C HIS A 453 -8.24 -27.65 1.94
N PHE A 454 -7.49 -26.81 2.66
CA PHE A 454 -6.22 -26.24 2.19
C PHE A 454 -5.10 -26.53 3.20
N PRO A 455 -4.44 -27.71 3.11
CA PRO A 455 -3.50 -28.19 4.12
C PRO A 455 -2.38 -27.19 4.43
N ARG A 456 -1.82 -26.54 3.40
CA ARG A 456 -0.75 -25.52 3.56
C ARG A 456 -1.22 -24.24 4.28
N LEU A 457 -2.50 -23.86 4.10
CA LEU A 457 -3.11 -22.72 4.79
C LEU A 457 -3.41 -23.07 6.25
N HIS A 458 -3.86 -24.31 6.50
CA HIS A 458 -4.04 -24.86 7.84
C HIS A 458 -2.73 -24.89 8.61
N THR A 459 -1.66 -25.42 8.01
CA THR A 459 -0.33 -25.47 8.64
C THR A 459 0.18 -24.07 8.95
N ARG A 460 0.02 -23.09 8.05
CA ARG A 460 0.43 -21.69 8.30
C ARG A 460 -0.41 -20.98 9.36
N LEU A 461 -1.73 -21.17 9.37
CA LEU A 461 -2.62 -20.61 10.41
C LEU A 461 -2.37 -21.25 11.78
N MET A 462 -2.12 -22.56 11.80
CA MET A 462 -1.76 -23.27 13.03
C MET A 462 -0.34 -22.92 13.49
N GLN A 463 0.61 -22.68 12.58
CA GLN A 463 1.91 -22.09 12.94
C GLN A 463 1.78 -20.65 13.45
N LEU A 464 0.79 -19.87 12.99
CA LEU A 464 0.50 -18.53 13.53
C LEU A 464 -0.24 -18.56 14.88
N MET A 465 -1.04 -19.60 15.13
CA MET A 465 -1.83 -19.77 16.35
C MET A 465 -1.10 -20.56 17.45
N TYR A 466 -0.23 -21.48 17.06
CA TYR A 466 0.53 -22.42 17.90
C TYR A 466 2.04 -22.33 17.62
N ALA A 467 2.53 -21.23 17.02
CA ALA A 467 3.94 -20.90 17.12
C ALA A 467 4.32 -21.06 18.58
N PRO A 468 5.37 -21.84 18.92
CA PRO A 468 5.83 -21.88 20.29
C PRO A 468 6.14 -20.43 20.65
N ALA A 469 5.40 -19.90 21.63
CA ALA A 469 5.98 -18.90 22.49
C ALA A 469 7.24 -19.57 23.01
N ALA A 470 8.40 -19.14 22.51
CA ALA A 470 9.65 -19.45 23.17
C ALA A 470 9.44 -19.06 24.64
N ALA A 471 9.36 -20.07 25.49
CA ALA A 471 9.07 -19.93 26.89
C ALA A 471 10.30 -19.32 27.57
N ALA A 472 10.11 -18.16 28.18
CA ALA A 472 10.60 -17.77 29.49
C ALA A 472 10.06 -16.35 29.77
N SER A 473 9.39 -16.04 30.87
CA SER A 473 9.05 -16.80 32.06
C SER A 473 7.84 -16.14 32.70
N ALA A 474 7.10 -16.92 33.49
CA ALA A 474 6.12 -16.40 34.42
C ALA A 474 6.69 -15.24 35.25
N ALA A 475 5.86 -14.24 35.51
CA ALA A 475 6.15 -13.19 36.47
C ALA A 475 6.31 -13.81 37.87
N PRO A 476 7.41 -13.53 38.60
CA PRO A 476 7.35 -13.38 40.02
C PRO A 476 6.90 -11.95 40.35
N ALA A 477 6.09 -11.83 41.39
CA ALA A 477 5.54 -10.59 41.91
C ALA A 477 6.58 -9.47 42.10
N ASP A 478 6.14 -8.23 41.84
CA ASP A 478 6.76 -6.95 42.19
C ASP A 478 8.29 -6.91 42.31
N ILE A 479 8.96 -6.65 41.18
CA ILE A 479 10.38 -6.30 41.17
C ILE A 479 10.56 -4.89 40.59
N ASP A 480 11.20 -4.05 41.39
CA ASP A 480 11.53 -2.66 41.11
C ASP A 480 12.39 -2.51 39.82
N PRO A 481 11.92 -1.76 38.80
CA PRO A 481 12.59 -1.66 37.49
C PRO A 481 14.05 -1.19 37.54
N LEU A 482 14.44 -0.43 38.57
CA LEU A 482 15.81 0.07 38.72
C LEU A 482 16.82 -1.04 39.06
N ALA A 483 16.38 -2.16 39.63
CA ALA A 483 17.26 -3.26 40.04
C ALA A 483 17.82 -4.08 38.85
N LEU A 484 17.18 -3.99 37.68
CA LEU A 484 17.50 -4.83 36.51
C LEU A 484 18.69 -4.31 35.68
N GLN A 485 19.14 -3.08 35.90
CA GLN A 485 20.22 -2.45 35.12
C GLN A 485 21.52 -2.26 35.93
N MET A 486 21.56 -2.71 37.18
CA MET A 486 22.68 -2.47 38.08
C MET A 486 23.67 -3.64 38.07
N SER A 487 24.97 -3.33 38.15
CA SER A 487 26.00 -4.37 38.34
C SER A 487 25.79 -5.13 39.66
N PRO A 488 26.29 -6.36 39.81
CA PRO A 488 26.11 -7.17 41.03
C PRO A 488 26.54 -6.45 42.31
N ARG A 489 27.62 -5.65 42.25
CA ARG A 489 28.13 -4.85 43.37
C ARG A 489 27.19 -3.68 43.70
N SER A 490 26.67 -3.01 42.66
CA SER A 490 25.73 -1.90 42.79
C SER A 490 24.37 -2.37 43.34
N LEU A 491 23.93 -3.57 42.96
CA LEU A 491 22.70 -4.19 43.45
C LEU A 491 22.79 -4.58 44.93
N SER A 492 23.95 -5.07 45.38
CA SER A 492 24.25 -5.35 46.79
C SER A 492 24.14 -4.08 47.64
N ILE A 493 24.71 -2.97 47.19
CA ILE A 493 24.66 -1.67 47.88
C ILE A 493 23.23 -1.12 47.91
N TYR A 494 22.51 -1.18 46.77
CA TYR A 494 21.12 -0.74 46.67
C TYR A 494 20.18 -1.50 47.64
N ARG A 495 20.36 -2.82 47.77
CA ARG A 495 19.59 -3.64 48.72
C ARG A 495 19.92 -3.32 50.19
N ALA A 496 21.19 -3.07 50.50
CA ALA A 496 21.61 -2.69 51.86
C ALA A 496 21.01 -1.33 52.28
N LEU A 497 20.99 -0.34 51.37
CA LEU A 497 20.40 0.98 51.61
C LEU A 497 18.87 0.92 51.80
N ARG A 498 18.18 0.11 50.97
CA ARG A 498 16.72 -0.06 51.07
C ARG A 498 16.28 -0.82 52.33
N ALA A 499 17.13 -1.71 52.85
CA ALA A 499 16.89 -2.39 54.12
C ALA A 499 17.11 -1.44 55.32
N ALA A 500 18.07 -0.50 55.23
CA ALA A 500 18.32 0.51 56.25
C ALA A 500 17.27 1.64 56.26
N SER A 501 16.52 1.83 55.18
CA SER A 501 15.54 2.92 55.02
C SER A 501 14.10 2.56 55.40
N LYS A 502 13.83 1.36 55.93
CA LYS A 502 12.52 1.05 56.53
C LYS A 502 12.50 1.57 57.98
N PRO A 503 11.48 2.33 58.39
CA PRO A 503 11.38 2.80 59.77
C PRO A 503 11.34 1.60 60.73
N LYS A 504 12.09 1.68 61.82
CA LYS A 504 11.86 0.84 62.99
C LYS A 504 10.57 1.35 63.63
N ASP A 505 9.53 0.54 63.59
CA ASP A 505 8.42 0.67 64.52
C ASP A 505 8.90 0.34 65.95
#